data_AF-A0A4Q3RI18-F1
#
_entry.id   AF-A0A4Q3RI18-F1
#
_cell.length_a   1.000
_cell.length_b   1.000
_cell.length_c   1.000
_cell.angle_alpha   90.00
_cell.angle_beta   90.00
_cell.angle_gamma   90.00
#
_symmetry.space_group_name_H-M   'P 1'
#
loop_
_entity.id
_entity.type
_entity.pdbx_description
1 polymer ?
#
loop_
_entity_poly.entity_id
_entity_poly.type
_entity_poly.pdbx_seq_one_letter_code
_entity_poly.pdbx_strand_id
1 'polypeptide(L)'
;MSNRRNYDIAFVGLKPGIHEFEYEISDKFFADYQEQEFRNCIAHVKLSLDKKHGLLLLKFEVGGKLEVTCDRCGNDLPLDLWDEFNIVVKMVEDPEQMNDQEEDP
;
A
#
# COMPACT_ATOMS: atom_id res chain seq x y z
N MET A 1 -11.22 0.80 -17.10
CA MET A 1 -11.45 -0.63 -16.78
C MET A 1 -10.68 -0.90 -15.51
N SER A 2 -11.33 -1.26 -14.40
CA SER A 2 -10.72 -1.27 -13.06
C SER A 2 -9.47 -2.14 -12.99
N ASN A 3 -8.30 -1.51 -12.93
CA ASN A 3 -7.01 -2.16 -12.70
C ASN A 3 -6.87 -2.74 -11.28
N ARG A 4 -7.88 -2.55 -10.42
CA ARG A 4 -7.90 -2.96 -9.01
C ARG A 4 -7.65 -4.46 -8.79
N ARG A 5 -8.13 -5.31 -9.71
CA ARG A 5 -7.99 -6.78 -9.59
C ARG A 5 -6.54 -7.27 -9.56
N ASN A 6 -5.60 -6.51 -10.11
CA ASN A 6 -4.18 -6.88 -10.11
C ASN A 6 -3.55 -6.77 -8.71
N TYR A 7 -4.23 -6.12 -7.77
CA TYR A 7 -3.77 -5.88 -6.41
C TYR A 7 -4.62 -6.60 -5.35
N ASP A 8 -5.61 -7.39 -5.78
CA ASP A 8 -6.45 -8.19 -4.88
C ASP A 8 -5.67 -9.42 -4.38
N ILE A 9 -5.60 -9.59 -3.05
CA ILE A 9 -4.98 -10.75 -2.42
C ILE A 9 -6.07 -11.68 -1.88
N ALA A 10 -6.15 -12.89 -2.42
CA ALA A 10 -7.07 -13.93 -1.97
C ALA A 10 -6.57 -14.61 -0.67
N PHE A 11 -6.55 -13.85 0.44
CA PHE A 11 -5.92 -14.27 1.69
C PHE A 11 -6.61 -15.47 2.37
N VAL A 12 -7.90 -15.73 2.09
CA VAL A 12 -8.65 -16.86 2.66
C VAL A 12 -7.99 -18.20 2.28
N GLY A 13 -7.51 -18.33 1.04
CA GLY A 13 -6.87 -19.55 0.54
C GLY A 13 -5.42 -19.78 1.00
N LEU A 14 -4.78 -18.76 1.60
CA LEU A 14 -3.40 -18.87 2.06
C LEU A 14 -3.28 -19.82 3.26
N LYS A 15 -2.20 -20.60 3.31
CA LYS A 15 -1.85 -21.40 4.50
C LYS A 15 -1.30 -20.48 5.60
N PRO A 16 -1.35 -20.87 6.89
CA PRO A 16 -0.66 -20.14 7.95
C PRO A 16 0.84 -19.98 7.65
N GLY A 17 1.40 -18.82 7.97
CA GLY A 17 2.81 -18.46 7.71
C GLY A 17 2.98 -17.21 6.85
N ILE A 18 4.23 -16.93 6.47
CA ILE A 18 4.63 -15.73 5.72
C ILE A 18 4.48 -15.97 4.21
N HIS A 19 3.84 -15.01 3.54
CA HIS A 19 3.69 -14.95 2.08
C HIS A 19 4.21 -13.61 1.59
N GLU A 20 5.02 -13.62 0.53
CA GLU A 20 5.57 -12.41 -0.06
C GLU A 20 4.83 -12.08 -1.37
N PHE A 21 4.52 -10.80 -1.55
CA PHE A 21 3.95 -10.24 -2.76
C PHE A 21 4.77 -9.03 -3.19
N GLU A 22 5.03 -8.92 -4.49
CA GLU A 22 5.77 -7.79 -5.06
C GLU A 22 4.93 -7.14 -6.16
N TYR A 23 4.86 -5.81 -6.12
CA TYR A 23 4.05 -5.02 -7.05
C TYR A 23 4.88 -3.87 -7.61
N GLU A 24 4.71 -3.63 -8.91
CA GLU A 24 5.17 -2.42 -9.58
C GLU A 24 3.99 -1.47 -9.78
N ILE A 25 4.11 -0.28 -9.22
CA ILE A 25 3.11 0.78 -9.28
C ILE A 25 3.64 1.86 -10.20
N SER A 26 2.79 2.27 -11.15
CA SER A 26 3.04 3.37 -12.08
C SER A 26 1.87 4.35 -12.05
N ASP A 27 1.97 5.45 -12.80
CA ASP A 27 0.90 6.45 -12.96
C ASP A 27 -0.48 5.83 -13.28
N LYS A 28 -0.50 4.68 -13.97
CA LYS A 28 -1.74 3.94 -14.30
C LYS A 28 -2.51 3.45 -13.07
N PHE A 29 -1.84 3.25 -11.94
CA PHE A 29 -2.48 2.88 -10.68
C PHE A 29 -3.36 4.01 -10.17
N PHE A 30 -2.88 5.25 -10.29
CA PHE A 30 -3.53 6.44 -9.79
C PHE A 30 -4.60 7.01 -10.74
N ALA A 31 -4.69 6.50 -11.97
CA ALA A 31 -5.61 7.01 -12.99
C ALA A 31 -7.10 6.93 -12.60
N ASP A 32 -7.47 6.01 -11.70
CA ASP A 32 -8.83 5.87 -11.16
C ASP A 32 -9.08 6.75 -9.90
N TYR A 33 -8.08 7.48 -9.43
CA TYR A 33 -8.14 8.40 -8.29
C TYR A 33 -8.25 9.86 -8.76
N GLN A 34 -8.29 10.82 -7.83
CA GLN A 34 -8.30 12.25 -8.17
C GLN A 34 -7.01 12.68 -8.88
N GLU A 35 -6.95 13.93 -9.35
CA GLU A 35 -5.74 14.50 -9.96
C GLU A 35 -4.57 14.42 -8.96
N GLN A 36 -3.45 13.87 -9.41
CA GLN A 36 -2.25 13.68 -8.59
C GLN A 36 -1.31 14.87 -8.75
N GLU A 37 -0.66 15.30 -7.67
CA GLU A 37 0.34 16.38 -7.67
C GLU A 37 1.75 15.89 -8.09
N PHE A 38 1.85 14.64 -8.54
CA PHE A 38 3.08 14.00 -9.01
C PHE A 38 2.87 13.30 -10.35
N ARG A 39 3.97 12.95 -11.01
CA ARG A 39 4.01 12.24 -12.29
C ARG A 39 5.22 11.31 -12.37
N ASN A 40 5.27 10.47 -13.40
CA ASN A 40 6.39 9.58 -13.69
C ASN A 40 6.73 8.68 -12.49
N CYS A 41 5.70 8.21 -11.78
CA CYS A 41 5.84 7.33 -10.63
C CYS A 41 6.32 5.95 -11.06
N ILE A 42 7.37 5.49 -10.39
CA ILE A 42 7.90 4.13 -10.48
C ILE A 42 8.12 3.70 -9.03
N ALA A 43 7.14 3.01 -8.46
CA ALA A 43 7.22 2.49 -7.10
C ALA A 43 7.23 0.96 -7.10
N HIS A 44 8.09 0.40 -6.25
CA HIS A 44 8.21 -1.03 -5.99
C HIS A 44 7.71 -1.27 -4.57
N VAL A 45 6.63 -2.05 -4.44
CA VAL A 45 6.03 -2.38 -3.15
C VAL A 45 6.24 -3.86 -2.88
N LYS A 46 6.96 -4.17 -1.81
CA LYS A 46 7.06 -5.52 -1.26
C LYS A 46 6.15 -5.62 -0.04
N LEU A 47 5.25 -6.59 -0.06
CA LEU A 47 4.37 -6.93 1.05
C LEU A 47 4.73 -8.31 1.60
N SER A 48 5.11 -8.37 2.87
CA SER A 48 5.20 -9.61 3.63
C SER A 48 3.94 -9.77 4.48
N LEU A 49 3.12 -10.77 4.17
CA LEU A 49 1.89 -11.10 4.88
C LEU A 49 2.10 -12.36 5.72
N ASP A 50 2.17 -12.21 7.04
CA ASP A 50 2.16 -13.33 8.00
C ASP A 50 0.72 -13.64 8.41
N LYS A 51 0.20 -14.76 7.89
CA LYS A 51 -1.14 -15.23 8.21
C LYS A 51 -1.12 -16.07 9.48
N LYS A 52 -1.77 -15.56 10.53
CA LYS A 52 -2.01 -16.24 11.80
C LYS A 52 -3.49 -16.55 11.97
N HIS A 53 -3.83 -17.29 13.02
CA HIS A 53 -5.22 -17.59 13.35
C HIS A 53 -5.92 -16.31 13.85
N GLY A 54 -6.82 -15.74 13.05
CA GLY A 54 -7.59 -14.54 13.40
C GLY A 54 -6.82 -13.21 13.28
N LEU A 55 -5.58 -13.24 12.80
CA LEU A 55 -4.70 -12.06 12.63
C LEU A 55 -3.92 -12.16 11.33
N LEU A 56 -3.75 -11.03 10.64
CA LEU A 56 -2.78 -10.86 9.56
C LEU A 56 -1.79 -9.78 9.98
N LEU A 57 -0.50 -10.08 9.92
CA LEU A 57 0.55 -9.07 10.08
C LEU A 57 1.09 -8.74 8.70
N LEU A 58 0.96 -7.49 8.30
CA LEU A 58 1.36 -6.98 7.00
C LEU A 58 2.56 -6.07 7.20
N LYS A 59 3.68 -6.40 6.58
CA LYS A 59 4.84 -5.52 6.51
C LYS A 59 4.97 -5.00 5.07
N PHE A 60 4.89 -3.69 4.91
CA PHE A 60 5.08 -3.01 3.64
C PHE A 60 6.48 -2.41 3.59
N GLU A 61 7.17 -2.63 2.48
CA GLU A 61 8.40 -1.97 2.11
C GLU A 61 8.16 -1.31 0.75
N VAL A 62 8.27 0.03 0.72
CA VAL A 62 8.01 0.83 -0.47
C VAL A 62 9.29 1.54 -0.86
N GLY A 63 9.73 1.31 -2.10
CA GLY A 63 10.86 2.00 -2.70
C GLY A 63 10.48 2.56 -4.06
N GLY A 64 11.32 3.43 -4.61
CA GLY A 64 11.16 3.90 -5.98
C GLY A 64 11.41 5.38 -6.12
N LYS A 65 10.76 6.00 -7.11
CA LYS A 65 10.86 7.44 -7.37
C LYS A 65 9.63 7.96 -8.10
N LEU A 66 9.41 9.26 -7.97
CA LEU A 66 8.43 10.00 -8.75
C LEU A 66 8.95 11.41 -9.03
N GLU A 67 8.20 12.20 -9.80
CA GLU A 67 8.49 13.61 -10.03
C GLU A 67 7.36 14.48 -9.49
N VAL A 68 7.72 15.52 -8.75
CA VAL A 68 6.80 16.56 -8.28
C VAL A 68 7.16 17.90 -8.92
N THR A 69 6.22 18.84 -8.90
CA THR A 69 6.50 20.23 -9.28
C THR A 69 7.09 20.96 -8.07
N CYS A 70 8.23 21.63 -8.25
CA CYS A 70 8.84 22.40 -7.16
C CYS A 70 8.06 23.68 -6.87
N ASP A 71 7.52 23.84 -5.66
CA ASP A 71 6.76 25.04 -5.26
C ASP A 71 7.56 26.35 -5.32
N ARG A 72 8.90 26.28 -5.30
CA ARG A 72 9.76 27.47 -5.32
C ARG A 72 10.05 27.99 -6.72
N CYS A 73 10.29 27.09 -7.68
CA CYS A 73 10.75 27.48 -9.02
C CYS A 73 9.91 26.92 -10.17
N GLY A 74 8.95 26.04 -9.88
CA GLY A 74 8.07 25.42 -10.87
C GLY A 74 8.73 24.33 -11.74
N ASN A 75 10.00 24.00 -11.49
CA ASN A 75 10.70 22.95 -12.23
C ASN A 75 10.35 21.55 -11.70
N ASP A 76 10.63 20.56 -12.52
CA ASP A 76 10.47 19.15 -12.18
C ASP A 76 11.52 18.75 -11.16
N LEU A 77 11.04 18.19 -10.05
CA LEU A 77 11.85 17.73 -8.94
C LEU A 77 11.69 16.22 -8.81
N PRO A 78 12.73 15.42 -9.12
CA PRO A 78 12.69 14.00 -8.79
C PRO A 78 12.72 13.81 -7.28
N LEU A 79 11.86 12.94 -6.78
CA LEU A 79 11.75 12.56 -5.39
C LEU A 79 11.91 11.04 -5.27
N ASP A 80 12.85 10.61 -4.45
CA ASP A 80 13.01 9.21 -4.11
C ASP A 80 11.95 8.80 -3.07
N LEU A 81 11.35 7.64 -3.29
CA LEU A 81 10.38 7.03 -2.39
C LEU A 81 11.11 6.03 -1.50
N TRP A 82 10.90 6.15 -0.20
CA TRP A 82 11.30 5.17 0.78
C TRP A 82 10.34 5.21 1.96
N ASP A 83 9.68 4.09 2.23
CA ASP A 83 8.88 3.92 3.43
C ASP A 83 8.83 2.45 3.85
N GLU A 84 8.73 2.21 5.16
CA GLU A 84 8.55 0.89 5.74
C GLU A 84 7.59 1.00 6.91
N PHE A 85 6.48 0.28 6.84
CA PHE A 85 5.46 0.31 7.89
C PHE A 85 4.77 -1.04 8.03
N ASN A 86 4.13 -1.22 9.19
CA ASN A 86 3.41 -2.44 9.52
C ASN A 86 1.93 -2.13 9.72
N ILE A 87 1.07 -3.02 9.23
CA ILE A 87 -0.37 -2.99 9.47
C ILE A 87 -0.76 -4.32 10.10
N VAL A 88 -1.59 -4.25 11.15
CA VAL A 88 -2.20 -5.43 11.76
C VAL A 88 -3.67 -5.46 11.39
N VAL A 89 -4.13 -6.59 10.84
CA VAL A 89 -5.55 -6.82 10.57
C VAL A 89 -6.06 -7.87 11.54
N LYS A 90 -7.04 -7.49 12.36
CA LYS A 90 -7.67 -8.39 13.34
C LYS A 90 -9.06 -8.79 12.86
N MET A 91 -9.32 -10.09 12.83
CA MET A 91 -10.63 -10.63 12.48
C MET A 91 -11.51 -10.66 13.72
N VAL A 92 -12.59 -9.89 13.69
CA VAL A 92 -13.49 -9.68 14.83
C VAL A 92 -14.94 -9.70 14.36
N GLU A 93 -15.89 -9.87 15.29
CA GLU A 93 -17.32 -9.95 14.98
C GLU A 93 -17.91 -8.59 14.56
N ASP A 94 -17.49 -7.50 15.21
CA ASP A 94 -17.92 -6.13 14.93
C ASP A 94 -16.70 -5.23 14.59
N PRO A 95 -16.23 -5.23 13.33
CA PRO A 95 -15.03 -4.50 12.94
C PRO A 95 -15.23 -2.98 12.92
N GLU A 96 -16.45 -2.48 12.66
CA GLU A 96 -16.73 -1.05 12.63
C GLU A 96 -16.59 -0.45 14.03
N GLN A 97 -17.26 -1.06 15.01
CA GLN A 97 -17.17 -0.62 16.40
C GLN A 97 -15.74 -0.65 16.94
N MET A 98 -14.97 -1.67 16.56
CA MET A 98 -13.58 -1.81 17.01
C MET A 98 -12.67 -0.76 16.40
N ASN A 99 -12.79 -0.46 15.11
CA ASN A 99 -12.00 0.59 14.47
C ASN A 99 -12.32 1.98 15.04
N ASP A 100 -13.58 2.26 15.38
CA ASP A 100 -13.98 3.54 15.98
C ASP A 100 -13.47 3.73 17.42
N GLN A 101 -13.15 2.63 18.11
CA GLN A 101 -12.68 2.61 19.50
C GLN A 101 -11.17 2.37 19.62
N GLU A 102 -10.49 2.04 18.52
CA GLU A 102 -9.02 1.97 18.51
C GLU A 102 -8.48 3.40 18.66
N GLU A 103 -7.93 3.70 19.83
CA GLU A 103 -7.08 4.88 20.02
C GLU A 103 -5.75 4.62 19.31
N ASP A 104 -5.41 5.45 18.33
CA ASP A 104 -4.09 5.45 17.68
C ASP A 104 -3.01 5.64 18.77
N PRO A 105 -1.99 4.77 18.87
CA PRO A 105 -0.92 4.89 19.87
C PRO A 105 -0.01 6.11 19.68
#